data_AF-A0A377M4G6-F1
#
_entry.id   AF-A0A377M4G6-F1
#
_cell.length_a   1.000
_cell.length_b   1.000
_cell.length_c   1.000
_cell.angle_alpha   90.00
_cell.angle_beta   90.00
_cell.angle_gamma   90.00
#
_symmetry.space_group_name_H-M   'P 1'
#
loop_
_entity.id
_entity.type
_entity.pdbx_description
1 polymer ?
#
loop_
_entity_poly.entity_id
_entity_poly.type
_entity_poly.pdbx_seq_one_letter_code
_entity_poly.pdbx_strand_id
1 'polypeptide(L)' 'MKLNRASFTTPESYSLLALSPTGCVLSALKKAEDRDELILRLFNPSESSVCETTLSVNPALKTVRRNGPE' A
#
# COMPACT_ATOMS: atom_id res chain seq x y z
N MET A 1 -20.95 -8.40 30.69
CA MET A 1 -20.41 -7.06 30.37
C MET A 1 -21.25 -6.44 29.24
N LYS A 2 -21.60 -5.15 29.31
CA LYS A 2 -22.43 -4.45 28.31
C LYS A 2 -21.49 -3.72 27.33
N LEU A 3 -21.39 -4.21 26.10
CA LEU A 3 -20.52 -3.61 25.08
C LEU A 3 -21.20 -2.35 24.51
N ASN A 4 -20.52 -1.20 24.54
CA ASN A 4 -21.04 0.03 23.95
C ASN A 4 -21.13 -0.13 22.43
N ARG A 5 -22.27 0.26 21.83
CA ARG A 5 -22.42 0.32 20.37
C ARG A 5 -21.51 1.42 19.83
N ALA A 6 -20.41 1.04 19.20
CA ALA A 6 -19.58 1.98 18.46
C ALA A 6 -20.28 2.37 17.16
N SER A 7 -20.24 3.65 16.80
CA SER A 7 -20.84 4.22 15.59
C SER A 7 -20.09 3.89 14.30
N PHE A 8 -18.97 3.17 14.38
CA PHE A 8 -18.18 2.78 13.22
C PHE A 8 -18.21 1.26 13.02
N THR A 9 -18.56 0.86 11.79
CA THR A 9 -18.49 -0.52 11.34
C THR A 9 -17.12 -0.74 10.70
N THR A 10 -16.15 -1.21 11.48
CA THR A 10 -14.91 -1.72 10.88
C THR A 10 -15.23 -3.06 10.25
N PRO A 11 -14.92 -3.29 8.97
CA PRO A 11 -15.10 -4.61 8.38
C PRO A 11 -14.23 -5.63 9.12
N GLU A 12 -14.69 -6.88 9.15
CA GLU A 12 -13.92 -7.99 9.75
C GLU A 12 -12.55 -8.16 9.09
N SER A 13 -12.45 -7.86 7.78
CA SER A 13 -11.21 -7.86 7.03
C SER A 13 -11.18 -6.68 6.05
N TYR A 14 -10.02 -6.03 5.94
CA TYR A 14 -9.77 -4.94 5.00
C TYR A 14 -8.36 -5.05 4.43
N SER A 15 -8.26 -4.95 3.10
CA SER A 15 -6.98 -4.86 2.40
C SER A 15 -6.88 -3.50 1.71
N LEU A 16 -5.92 -2.70 2.15
CA LEU A 16 -5.63 -1.40 1.53
C LEU A 16 -4.88 -1.56 0.19
N LEU A 17 -4.02 -2.56 0.11
CA LEU A 17 -3.12 -2.82 -1.00
C LEU A 17 -3.07 -4.33 -1.27
N ALA A 18 -2.87 -4.70 -2.53
CA ALA A 18 -2.51 -6.06 -2.91
C ALA A 18 -1.32 -6.01 -3.88
N LEU A 19 -0.28 -6.79 -3.60
CA LEU A 19 0.93 -6.86 -4.39
C LEU A 19 1.01 -8.24 -5.05
N SER A 20 1.31 -8.31 -6.34
CA SER A 20 1.56 -9.59 -7.01
C SER A 20 2.76 -10.30 -6.38
N PRO A 21 2.76 -11.65 -6.31
CA PRO A 21 3.82 -12.42 -5.68
C PRO A 21 5.06 -12.54 -6.59
N THR A 22 5.58 -11.41 -7.04
CA THR A 22 6.58 -11.34 -8.12
C THR A 22 7.84 -10.63 -7.66
N GLY A 23 8.60 -11.24 -6.74
CA GLY A 23 9.98 -10.87 -6.39
C GLY A 23 10.24 -9.48 -5.76
N CYS A 24 9.44 -8.46 -6.07
CA CYS A 24 9.53 -7.11 -5.53
C CYS A 24 9.04 -7.09 -4.07
N VAL A 25 9.73 -6.30 -3.27
CA VAL A 25 9.50 -6.19 -1.83
C VAL A 25 8.95 -4.81 -1.51
N LEU A 26 7.88 -4.74 -0.73
CA LEU A 26 7.42 -3.49 -0.12
C LEU A 26 8.36 -3.13 1.04
N SER A 27 9.21 -2.13 0.82
CA SER A 27 10.24 -1.69 1.78
C SER A 27 9.78 -0.55 2.69
N ALA A 28 8.77 0.21 2.29
CA ALA A 28 8.18 1.25 3.12
C ALA A 28 6.70 1.50 2.77
N LEU A 29 5.91 1.72 3.82
CA LEU A 29 4.55 2.26 3.77
C LEU A 29 4.43 3.27 4.91
N LYS A 30 4.26 4.56 4.60
CA LYS A 30 4.11 5.61 5.61
C LYS A 30 3.21 6.73 5.12
N LYS A 31 2.68 7.54 6.03
CA LYS A 31 2.08 8.84 5.69
C LYS A 31 3.19 9.86 5.44
N ALA A 32 3.00 10.75 4.47
CA ALA A 32 3.83 11.93 4.32
C ALA A 32 3.69 12.85 5.54
N GLU A 33 4.79 13.48 5.96
CA GLU A 33 4.83 14.35 7.12
C GLU A 33 3.96 15.59 6.91
N ASP A 34 4.16 16.27 5.77
CA ASP A 34 3.51 17.56 5.49
C ASP A 34 2.29 17.47 4.57
N ARG A 35 1.92 16.25 4.13
CA ARG A 35 0.85 16.05 3.13
C ARG A 35 -0.10 14.94 3.55
N ASP A 36 -1.32 15.02 3.03
CA ASP A 36 -2.31 13.95 3.14
C ASP A 36 -2.11 12.90 2.03
N GLU A 37 -0.92 12.31 2.03
CA GLU A 37 -0.49 11.35 1.02
C GLU A 37 0.18 10.15 1.71
N LEU A 38 0.06 8.99 1.08
CA LEU A 38 0.81 7.80 1.47
C LEU A 38 2.04 7.66 0.58
N ILE A 39 3.17 7.39 1.21
CA ILE A 39 4.43 7.08 0.55
C ILE A 39 4.61 5.56 0.57
N LEU A 40 4.75 4.98 -0.62
CA LEU A 40 5.05 3.58 -0.82
C LEU A 40 6.40 3.45 -1.52
N ARG A 41 7.23 2.51 -1.06
CA ARG A 41 8.51 2.18 -1.70
C ARG A 41 8.63 0.69 -1.97
N LEU A 42 8.67 0.34 -3.24
CA LEU A 42 8.97 -1.01 -3.71
C LEU A 42 10.47 -1.11 -4.03
N PHE A 43 11.04 -2.28 -3.79
CA PHE A 43 12.43 -2.60 -4.06
C PHE A 43 12.52 -3.93 -4.80
N ASN A 44 13.34 -3.99 -5.85
CA ASN A 44 13.69 -5.24 -6.50
C ASN A 44 14.94 -5.82 -5.80
N PRO A 45 14.84 -6.95 -5.07
CA PRO A 45 15.99 -7.57 -4.41
C PRO A 45 16.93 -8.29 -5.37
N SER A 46 16.54 -8.49 -6.63
CA SER A 46 17.41 -9.11 -7.62
C SER A 46 18.41 -8.11 -8.17
N GLU A 47 19.68 -8.49 -8.19
CA GLU A 47 20.76 -7.70 -8.79
C GLU A 47 20.78 -7.78 -10.32
N SER A 48 20.25 -8.87 -10.89
CA SER A 48 20.41 -9.21 -12.31
C SER A 48 19.11 -9.40 -13.08
N SER A 49 17.97 -9.59 -12.39
CA SER A 49 16.68 -9.80 -13.05
C SER A 49 15.76 -8.61 -12.85
N VAL A 50 15.08 -8.21 -13.93
CA VAL A 50 14.00 -7.22 -13.86
C VAL A 50 12.85 -7.81 -13.04
N CYS A 51 12.28 -7.00 -12.16
CA CYS A 51 11.07 -7.33 -11.42
C CYS A 51 9.88 -6.62 -12.06
N GLU A 52 8.94 -7.40 -12.59
CA GLU A 52 7.63 -6.90 -12.99
C GLU A 52 6.63 -7.20 -11.86
N THR A 53 6.06 -6.15 -11.28
CA THR A 53 5.10 -6.28 -10.18
C THR A 53 3.89 -5.38 -10.41
N THR A 54 2.74 -5.88 -9.99
CA THR A 54 1.48 -5.15 -10.02
C THR A 54 1.08 -4.83 -8.59
N LEU A 55 0.91 -3.54 -8.31
CA LEU A 55 0.35 -3.04 -7.08
C LEU A 55 -1.08 -2.57 -7.34
N SER A 56 -2.03 -3.29 -6.76
CA SER A 56 -3.43 -2.89 -6.70
C SER A 56 -3.68 -2.10 -5.43
N VAL A 57 -4.40 -0.98 -5.55
CA VAL A 57 -4.68 -0.06 -4.47
C VAL A 57 -6.20 0.00 -4.27
N ASN A 58 -6.65 -0.01 -3.01
CA ASN A 58 -8.07 0.11 -2.71
C ASN A 58 -8.65 1.41 -3.30
N PRO A 59 -9.81 1.39 -3.96
CA PRO A 59 -10.43 2.58 -4.57
C PRO A 59 -10.70 3.75 -3.60
N ALA A 60 -10.71 3.50 -2.29
CA ALA A 60 -10.76 4.55 -1.28
C ALA A 60 -9.58 5.53 -1.39
N LEU A 61 -8.46 5.11 -1.98
CA LEU A 61 -7.32 5.97 -2.31
C LEU A 61 -7.55 6.60 -3.69
N LYS A 62 -7.78 7.92 -3.70
CA LYS A 62 -8.26 8.67 -4.87
C LYS A 62 -7.27 8.76 -6.03
N THR A 63 -5.97 8.76 -5.74
CA THR A 63 -4.94 9.03 -6.75
C THR A 63 -3.63 8.36 -6.34
N VAL A 64 -2.97 7.73 -7.31
CA VAL A 64 -1.64 7.16 -7.15
C VAL A 64 -0.70 7.87 -8.13
N ARG A 65 0.46 8.29 -7.63
CA ARG A 65 1.51 8.93 -8.44
C ARG A 65 2.75 8.06 -8.38
N ARG A 66 3.33 7.74 -9.53
CA ARG A 66 4.56 6.95 -9.62
C ARG A 66 5.74 7.91 -9.76
N ASN A 67 6.68 7.82 -8.83
CA ASN A 67 7.97 8.48 -8.94
C ASN A 67 8.98 7.40 -9.36
N GLY A 68 9.45 7.44 -10.61
CA GLY A 68 10.50 6.56 -11.14
C GLY A 68 11.79 7.35 -11.39
N PRO A 69 12.95 6.69 -11.47
CA PRO A 69 14.14 7.32 -12.02
C PRO A 69 13.89 7.64 -13.50
N GLU A 70 14.34 8.83 -13.96
CA GLU A 70 14.42 9.18 -15.39
C GLU A 70 15.33 8.22 -16.16
#